data_AF-A0A5N6RKP7-F1
#
_entry.id   AF-A0A5N6RKP7-F1
#
_cell.length_a   1.000
_cell.length_b   1.000
_cell.length_c   1.000
_cell.angle_alpha   90.00
_cell.angle_beta   90.00
_cell.angle_gamma   90.00
#
_symmetry.space_group_name_H-M   'P 1'
#
loop_
_entity.id
_entity.type
_entity.pdbx_description
1 polymer ?
#
loop_
_entity_poly.entity_id
_entity_poly.type
_entity_poly.pdbx_seq_one_letter_code
_entity_poly.pdbx_strand_id
1 'polypeptide(L)'
;MAPPMSKENQMGVCNEEKWIEHYSSSHKILLVGEGDFSFAVCLAKAFGTAENMIATSFDSKDVLTNAYTNAMTNLEELKQLRCTVLHHVDAHIMYRHPHLRAKLFDRVIFNFPHAGFIWPEYEERQIELHRTLVSGFLRNANHMVTENGEVHITHKTAYPFGKWEIVELAEEIGLCLIQKVPFDIRYYPGYFEQSARDWQSKQEKYVEMHRRKDEGWKNEEREAKERMLVSDFFFFWLGSKDLCCSECHMIVLLCCYEFHMIVLKAEQAARMQRWKDEEREAKERMLVEQAARMQRNKDEEREAKESMQAEQATRMQRRKDEEREAKEHMLAEHTARMQMRKDEEREAKKCRLAKKAARMLKRKDEKREANEFMLAEQATRMQRRKLEEPEANESMLAEQSTRMQRRKDEECEAKEHMLAKQAARMQGRKDEEREAQKRMLAEQVARMQRRKDEKREAKEHILAELAARVQRWKDEKREAKKCMLAEQVARMQRWKDEKREANERMLAEQAARMQRRKDEEREAKERMLVEQAARMQRRKDEERVAKEHMLLHIIVLKAERAARMQRWKGEEREAKERMLVYDINIYIYIIFVALSAT
;
A
#
# COMPACT_ATOMS: atom_id res chain seq x y z
N MET A 1 42.72 -75.97 26.98
CA MET A 1 42.46 -74.87 27.94
C MET A 1 43.41 -73.72 27.61
N ALA A 2 42.86 -72.65 27.05
CA ALA A 2 43.52 -71.36 26.89
C ALA A 2 42.49 -70.29 27.32
N PRO A 3 42.93 -69.21 28.00
CA PRO A 3 42.07 -68.36 28.83
C PRO A 3 41.31 -67.28 28.02
N PRO A 4 40.26 -66.66 28.60
CA PRO A 4 39.39 -65.74 27.90
C PRO A 4 40.05 -64.38 27.64
N MET A 5 39.86 -63.86 26.43
CA MET A 5 40.24 -62.50 26.05
C MET A 5 39.39 -61.48 26.83
N SER A 6 40.09 -60.52 27.42
CA SER A 6 39.60 -59.45 28.28
C SER A 6 38.61 -58.52 27.60
N LYS A 7 37.62 -58.09 28.37
CA LYS A 7 36.72 -56.97 28.07
C LYS A 7 37.55 -55.71 27.77
N GLU A 8 37.55 -55.26 26.53
CA GLU A 8 37.96 -53.90 26.19
C GLU A 8 36.80 -52.93 26.48
N ASN A 9 37.12 -51.97 27.35
CA ASN A 9 36.31 -50.81 27.69
C ASN A 9 35.71 -50.15 26.45
N GLN A 10 34.39 -50.24 26.28
CA GLN A 10 33.63 -49.16 25.68
C GLN A 10 33.60 -48.02 26.71
N MET A 11 34.68 -47.22 26.75
CA MET A 11 34.59 -45.86 27.24
C MET A 11 33.59 -45.14 26.34
N GLY A 12 32.38 -44.91 26.85
CA GLY A 12 31.44 -43.99 26.23
C GLY A 12 32.16 -42.67 26.03
N VAL A 13 32.35 -42.27 24.77
CA VAL A 13 32.77 -40.92 24.44
C VAL A 13 31.64 -40.01 24.94
N CYS A 14 31.82 -39.41 26.11
CA CYS A 14 31.01 -38.29 26.54
C CYS A 14 31.26 -37.18 25.52
N ASN A 15 30.40 -37.06 24.51
CA ASN A 15 30.43 -35.90 23.63
C ASN A 15 30.24 -34.67 24.53
N GLU A 16 31.27 -33.83 24.64
CA GLU A 16 31.19 -32.57 25.37
C GLU A 16 30.05 -31.74 24.78
N GLU A 17 29.22 -31.17 25.66
CA GLU A 17 28.11 -30.32 25.26
C GLU A 17 28.66 -29.08 24.54
N LYS A 18 28.25 -28.87 23.28
CA LYS A 18 28.69 -27.74 22.47
C LYS A 18 27.66 -26.63 22.53
N TRP A 19 28.16 -25.40 22.63
CA TRP A 19 27.33 -24.21 22.75
C TRP A 19 27.61 -23.24 21.61
N ILE A 20 26.57 -22.59 21.12
CA ILE A 20 26.62 -21.43 20.23
C ILE A 20 25.62 -20.40 20.74
N GLU A 21 26.12 -19.27 21.22
CA GLU A 21 25.32 -18.24 21.90
C GLU A 21 24.39 -18.82 22.97
N HIS A 22 23.08 -18.85 22.69
CA HIS A 22 22.02 -19.28 23.61
C HIS A 22 21.53 -20.71 23.37
N TYR A 23 22.19 -21.45 22.48
CA TYR A 23 21.79 -22.78 22.04
C TYR A 23 22.85 -23.82 22.38
N SER A 24 22.41 -24.92 22.98
CA SER A 24 23.23 -26.08 23.31
C SER A 24 22.91 -27.24 22.38
N SER A 25 23.93 -28.07 22.10
CA SER A 25 23.78 -29.35 21.40
C SER A 25 22.91 -30.37 22.14
N SER A 26 22.58 -30.16 23.42
CA SER A 26 21.66 -31.02 24.19
C SER A 26 20.18 -30.63 24.04
N HIS A 27 19.88 -29.40 23.60
CA HIS A 27 18.51 -28.91 23.48
C HIS A 27 17.74 -29.61 22.36
N LYS A 28 16.46 -29.90 22.56
CA LYS A 28 15.53 -30.19 21.46
C LYS A 28 15.07 -28.87 20.85
N ILE A 29 15.41 -28.65 19.57
CA ILE A 29 15.20 -27.36 18.90
C ILE A 29 14.19 -27.51 17.76
N LEU A 30 13.19 -26.64 17.74
CA LEU A 30 12.30 -26.44 16.61
C LEU A 30 12.59 -25.09 15.95
N LEU A 31 12.96 -25.10 14.68
CA LEU A 31 13.12 -23.89 13.87
C LEU A 31 11.91 -23.71 12.96
N VAL A 32 11.25 -22.56 13.09
CA VAL A 32 9.99 -22.26 12.43
C VAL A 32 10.19 -21.23 11.33
N GLY A 33 9.67 -21.53 10.14
CA GLY A 33 9.68 -20.58 9.02
C GLY A 33 11.08 -20.32 8.44
N GLU A 34 11.95 -21.34 8.43
CA GLU A 34 13.25 -21.25 7.77
C GLU A 34 13.05 -20.91 6.29
N GLY A 35 13.75 -19.87 5.83
CA GLY A 35 13.83 -19.50 4.42
C GLY A 35 14.79 -20.43 3.68
N ASP A 36 16.05 -20.05 3.58
CA ASP A 36 17.07 -20.86 2.90
C ASP A 36 17.74 -21.92 3.79
N PHE A 37 17.26 -22.12 5.02
CA PHE A 37 17.79 -23.07 6.01
C PHE A 37 19.21 -22.80 6.50
N SER A 38 19.79 -21.63 6.19
CA SER A 38 21.18 -21.33 6.56
C SER A 38 21.40 -21.22 8.08
N PHE A 39 20.39 -20.76 8.84
CA PHE A 39 20.48 -20.70 10.31
C PHE A 39 20.47 -22.10 10.93
N ALA A 40 19.55 -22.97 10.49
CA ALA A 40 19.54 -24.37 10.90
C ALA A 40 20.88 -25.08 10.59
N VAL A 41 21.47 -24.85 9.41
CA VAL A 41 22.79 -25.40 9.05
C VAL A 41 23.88 -24.88 9.99
N CYS A 42 23.88 -23.59 10.33
CA CYS A 42 24.84 -23.00 11.24
C CYS A 42 24.84 -23.69 12.61
N LEU A 43 23.65 -23.87 13.22
CA LEU A 43 23.52 -24.58 14.48
C LEU A 43 23.95 -26.05 14.36
N ALA A 44 23.48 -26.73 13.31
CA ALA A 44 23.81 -28.13 13.05
C ALA A 44 25.33 -28.36 12.95
N LYS A 45 26.05 -27.46 12.28
CA LYS A 45 27.52 -27.49 12.15
C LYS A 45 28.22 -27.24 13.47
N ALA A 46 27.77 -26.25 14.23
CA ALA A 46 28.34 -25.93 15.53
C ALA A 46 28.23 -27.13 16.49
N PHE A 47 27.09 -27.82 16.48
CA PHE A 47 26.87 -29.03 17.28
C PHE A 47 27.57 -30.26 16.68
N GLY A 48 27.77 -30.29 15.37
CA GLY A 48 28.30 -31.43 14.61
C GLY A 48 27.27 -32.52 14.33
N THR A 49 26.02 -32.32 14.75
CA THR A 49 24.85 -33.16 14.48
C THR A 49 23.60 -32.32 14.66
N ALA A 50 22.50 -32.73 14.04
CA ALA A 50 21.19 -32.09 14.13
C ALA A 50 20.05 -33.09 14.42
N GLU A 51 20.36 -34.25 15.01
CA GLU A 51 19.36 -35.29 15.34
C GLU A 51 18.25 -34.80 16.27
N ASN A 52 18.56 -33.83 17.13
CA ASN A 52 17.66 -33.16 18.07
C ASN A 52 17.01 -31.89 17.51
N MET A 53 17.22 -31.60 16.22
CA MET A 53 16.67 -30.42 15.56
C MET A 53 15.59 -30.80 14.55
N ILE A 54 14.53 -29.99 14.51
CA ILE A 54 13.53 -30.02 13.45
C ILE A 54 13.49 -28.63 12.80
N ALA A 55 13.85 -28.55 11.52
CA ALA A 55 13.80 -27.32 10.75
C ALA A 55 12.57 -27.31 9.85
N THR A 56 11.79 -26.25 9.86
CA THR A 56 10.51 -26.19 9.16
C THR A 56 10.39 -24.96 8.26
N SER A 57 9.73 -25.12 7.12
CA SER A 57 9.35 -24.00 6.24
C SER A 57 7.85 -24.00 5.94
N PHE A 58 7.29 -22.82 5.68
CA PHE A 58 5.93 -22.69 5.15
C PHE A 58 5.87 -23.07 3.67
N ASP A 59 6.85 -22.61 2.89
CA ASP A 59 6.94 -22.89 1.46
C ASP A 59 7.35 -24.34 1.18
N SER A 60 6.99 -24.84 -0.01
CA SER A 60 7.43 -26.14 -0.50
C SER A 60 8.92 -26.13 -0.81
N LYS A 61 9.53 -27.31 -0.82
CA LYS A 61 10.91 -27.49 -1.28
C LYS A 61 11.14 -26.87 -2.67
N ASP A 62 10.22 -27.08 -3.61
CA ASP A 62 10.36 -26.56 -4.97
C ASP A 62 10.35 -25.03 -5.01
N VAL A 63 9.49 -24.38 -4.20
CA VAL A 63 9.45 -22.91 -4.10
C VAL A 63 10.77 -22.38 -3.53
N LEU A 64 11.25 -22.98 -2.45
CA LEU A 64 12.48 -22.55 -1.76
C LEU A 64 13.72 -22.69 -2.64
N THR A 65 13.81 -23.78 -3.39
CA THR A 65 14.97 -24.07 -4.25
C THR A 65 15.03 -23.19 -5.49
N ASN A 66 13.88 -22.69 -5.94
CA ASN A 66 13.79 -21.67 -6.97
C ASN A 66 14.02 -20.25 -6.42
N ALA A 67 13.55 -19.97 -5.20
CA ALA A 67 13.65 -18.65 -4.57
C ALA A 67 15.06 -18.36 -4.02
N TYR A 68 15.76 -19.39 -3.54
CA TYR A 68 17.01 -19.26 -2.82
C TYR A 68 18.11 -20.11 -3.44
N THR A 69 19.15 -19.46 -3.95
CA THR A 69 20.28 -20.12 -4.64
C THR A 69 20.94 -21.21 -3.78
N ASN A 70 21.00 -21.01 -2.46
CA ASN A 70 21.70 -21.92 -1.54
C ASN A 70 20.78 -22.92 -0.83
N ALA A 71 19.45 -22.84 -1.00
CA ALA A 71 18.52 -23.70 -0.25
C ALA A 71 18.77 -25.19 -0.53
N MET A 72 19.06 -25.57 -1.77
CA MET A 72 19.37 -26.98 -2.09
C MET A 72 20.60 -27.50 -1.33
N THR A 73 21.68 -26.71 -1.31
CA THR A 73 22.92 -27.08 -0.62
C THR A 73 22.69 -27.19 0.89
N ASN A 74 22.00 -26.22 1.47
CA ASN A 74 21.69 -26.22 2.90
C ASN A 74 20.81 -27.41 3.31
N LEU A 75 19.80 -27.75 2.49
CA LEU A 75 18.93 -28.90 2.73
C LEU A 75 19.69 -30.24 2.66
N GLU A 76 20.60 -30.40 1.71
CA GLU A 76 21.43 -31.61 1.62
C GLU A 76 22.39 -31.71 2.81
N GLU A 77 22.95 -30.58 3.25
CA GLU A 77 23.83 -30.55 4.41
C GLU A 77 23.09 -30.85 5.71
N LEU A 78 21.88 -30.31 5.91
CA LEU A 78 21.02 -30.67 7.04
C LEU A 78 20.68 -32.16 7.06
N LYS A 79 20.44 -32.76 5.89
CA LYS A 79 20.18 -34.19 5.76
C LYS A 79 21.41 -35.02 6.13
N GLN A 80 22.61 -34.60 5.72
CA GLN A 80 23.87 -35.25 6.12
C GLN A 80 24.12 -35.16 7.62
N LEU A 81 23.74 -34.04 8.24
CA LEU A 81 23.79 -33.82 9.69
C LEU A 81 22.60 -34.44 10.45
N ARG A 82 21.74 -35.21 9.77
CA ARG A 82 20.60 -35.95 10.33
C ARG A 82 19.50 -35.06 10.93
N CYS A 83 19.37 -33.83 10.46
CA CYS A 83 18.25 -32.95 10.79
C CYS A 83 16.94 -33.45 10.18
N THR A 84 15.84 -33.32 10.92
CA THR A 84 14.50 -33.54 10.36
C THR A 84 14.01 -32.25 9.71
N VAL A 85 13.81 -32.26 8.38
CA VAL A 85 13.27 -31.12 7.65
C VAL A 85 11.80 -31.35 7.30
N LEU A 86 10.93 -30.39 7.61
CA LEU A 86 9.51 -30.41 7.25
C LEU A 86 9.15 -29.18 6.43
N HIS A 87 8.32 -29.36 5.40
CA HIS A 87 7.78 -28.27 4.58
C HIS A 87 6.27 -28.16 4.82
N HIS A 88 5.66 -27.05 4.38
CA HIS A 88 4.23 -26.78 4.56
C HIS A 88 3.77 -26.71 6.02
N VAL A 89 4.65 -26.21 6.89
CA VAL A 89 4.32 -26.00 8.31
C VAL A 89 3.87 -24.56 8.50
N ASP A 90 2.59 -24.37 8.81
CA ASP A 90 2.02 -23.07 9.16
C ASP A 90 2.15 -22.82 10.68
N ALA A 91 2.82 -21.72 11.02
CA ALA A 91 3.05 -21.31 12.41
C ALA A 91 1.76 -21.11 13.22
N HIS A 92 0.62 -20.82 12.58
CA HIS A 92 -0.68 -20.66 13.26
C HIS A 92 -1.31 -21.96 13.73
N ILE A 93 -0.87 -23.11 13.20
CA ILE A 93 -1.45 -24.43 13.50
C ILE A 93 -0.39 -25.52 13.73
N MET A 94 0.88 -25.15 13.85
CA MET A 94 2.00 -26.09 13.93
C MET A 94 1.91 -27.08 15.12
N TYR A 95 1.26 -26.71 16.23
CA TYR A 95 1.02 -27.62 17.37
C TYR A 95 0.17 -28.85 16.98
N ARG A 96 -0.67 -28.71 15.95
CA ARG A 96 -1.52 -29.79 15.43
C ARG A 96 -0.89 -30.58 14.30
N HIS A 97 0.29 -30.17 13.82
CA HIS A 97 0.95 -30.81 12.68
C HIS A 97 1.30 -32.27 12.99
N PRO A 98 1.02 -33.26 12.11
CA PRO A 98 1.15 -34.68 12.43
C PRO A 98 2.53 -35.13 12.91
N HIS A 99 3.59 -34.47 12.43
CA HIS A 99 4.98 -34.77 12.80
C HIS A 99 5.49 -33.99 14.02
N LEU A 100 4.77 -32.93 14.44
CA LEU A 100 5.12 -32.08 15.57
C LEU A 100 4.22 -32.30 16.79
N ARG A 101 2.98 -32.77 16.58
CA ARG A 101 2.03 -33.06 17.65
C ARG A 101 2.65 -33.99 18.68
N ALA A 102 2.41 -33.71 19.96
CA ALA A 102 2.95 -34.43 21.10
C ALA A 102 4.48 -34.38 21.28
N LYS A 103 5.21 -33.55 20.53
CA LYS A 103 6.61 -33.21 20.83
C LYS A 103 6.67 -31.93 21.65
N LEU A 104 7.60 -31.90 22.61
CA LEU A 104 7.98 -30.70 23.34
C LEU A 104 9.44 -30.36 23.05
N PHE A 105 9.76 -29.08 23.03
CA PHE A 105 11.06 -28.53 22.66
C PHE A 105 11.60 -27.63 23.76
N ASP A 106 12.92 -27.66 23.93
CA ASP A 106 13.61 -26.76 24.85
C ASP A 106 13.78 -25.37 24.23
N ARG A 107 13.83 -25.29 22.89
CA ARG A 107 13.90 -24.03 22.14
C ARG A 107 12.95 -24.08 20.95
N VAL A 108 12.06 -23.09 20.85
CA VAL A 108 11.23 -22.88 19.66
C VAL A 108 11.60 -21.52 19.06
N ILE A 109 12.23 -21.54 17.88
CA ILE A 109 12.91 -20.39 17.30
C ILE A 109 12.14 -19.91 16.07
N PHE A 110 11.86 -18.61 15.98
CA PHE A 110 11.31 -17.97 14.77
C PHE A 110 12.07 -16.69 14.43
N ASN A 111 12.95 -16.79 13.43
CA ASN A 111 13.81 -15.69 13.03
C ASN A 111 13.15 -14.83 11.95
N PHE A 112 13.08 -13.52 12.19
CA PHE A 112 12.52 -12.53 11.26
C PHE A 112 11.15 -12.92 10.67
N PRO A 113 10.16 -13.24 11.53
CA PRO A 113 8.82 -13.62 11.08
C PRO A 113 8.23 -12.59 10.12
N HIS A 114 7.62 -13.02 9.01
CA HIS A 114 7.08 -12.10 8.01
C HIS A 114 5.82 -12.66 7.32
N ALA A 115 4.76 -11.87 7.24
CA ALA A 115 3.45 -12.27 6.70
C ALA A 115 3.30 -12.08 5.18
N GLY A 116 4.43 -11.91 4.47
CA GLY A 116 4.46 -11.52 3.06
C GLY A 116 4.22 -10.03 2.83
N PHE A 117 4.35 -9.56 1.59
CA PHE A 117 4.24 -8.13 1.23
C PHE A 117 2.91 -7.85 0.53
N ILE A 118 1.84 -7.63 1.29
CA ILE A 118 0.55 -7.21 0.73
C ILE A 118 0.51 -5.68 0.60
N TRP A 119 1.00 -4.97 1.62
CA TRP A 119 1.09 -3.51 1.71
C TRP A 119 2.50 -3.08 2.14
N PRO A 120 2.87 -1.79 2.03
CA PRO A 120 4.12 -1.26 2.59
C PRO A 120 4.26 -1.53 4.10
N GLU A 121 5.47 -1.80 4.54
CA GLU A 121 5.82 -2.22 5.92
C GLU A 121 5.49 -1.20 7.01
N TYR A 122 5.35 0.08 6.64
CA TYR A 122 4.94 1.13 7.58
C TYR A 122 3.42 1.32 7.66
N GLU A 123 2.63 0.66 6.80
CA GLU A 123 1.16 0.73 6.86
C GLU A 123 0.61 -0.12 8.01
N GLU A 124 -0.34 0.44 8.74
CA GLU A 124 -0.98 -0.19 9.90
C GLU A 124 -1.61 -1.56 9.56
N ARG A 125 -2.18 -1.70 8.35
CA ARG A 125 -2.74 -2.99 7.89
C ARG A 125 -1.68 -4.06 7.70
N GLN A 126 -0.48 -3.69 7.25
CA GLN A 126 0.64 -4.62 7.10
C GLN A 126 1.16 -5.02 8.48
N ILE A 127 1.33 -4.03 9.36
CA ILE A 127 1.75 -4.23 10.76
C ILE A 127 0.79 -5.21 11.46
N GLU A 128 -0.52 -5.06 11.28
CA GLU A 128 -1.51 -5.96 11.89
C GLU A 128 -1.41 -7.41 11.37
N LEU A 129 -1.09 -7.61 10.09
CA LEU A 129 -0.86 -8.96 9.54
C LEU A 129 0.38 -9.60 10.18
N HIS A 130 1.43 -8.82 10.40
CA HIS A 130 2.63 -9.29 11.10
C HIS A 130 2.37 -9.61 12.56
N ARG A 131 1.63 -8.75 13.28
CA ARG A 131 1.19 -9.01 14.66
C ARG A 131 0.37 -10.29 14.74
N THR A 132 -0.56 -10.49 13.79
CA THR A 132 -1.37 -11.71 13.72
C THR A 132 -0.51 -12.96 13.55
N LEU A 133 0.49 -12.91 12.65
CA LEU A 133 1.43 -14.02 12.45
C LEU A 133 2.21 -14.35 13.72
N VAL A 134 2.78 -13.33 14.37
CA VAL A 134 3.59 -13.50 15.58
C VAL A 134 2.72 -14.00 16.74
N SER A 135 1.53 -13.44 16.93
CA SER A 135 0.57 -13.90 17.95
C SER A 135 0.16 -15.35 17.72
N GLY A 136 -0.15 -15.74 16.47
CA GLY A 136 -0.48 -17.11 16.09
C GLY A 136 0.66 -18.09 16.38
N PHE A 137 1.89 -17.72 16.04
CA PHE A 137 3.09 -18.48 16.37
C PHE A 137 3.26 -18.65 17.88
N LEU A 138 3.24 -17.56 18.66
CA LEU A 138 3.45 -17.56 20.10
C LEU A 138 2.43 -18.47 20.80
N ARG A 139 1.15 -18.42 20.39
CA ARG A 139 0.10 -19.33 20.91
C ARG A 139 0.43 -20.80 20.68
N ASN A 140 0.93 -21.15 19.50
CA ASN A 140 1.28 -22.55 19.20
C ASN A 140 2.57 -22.97 19.90
N ALA A 141 3.59 -22.10 19.91
CA ALA A 141 4.87 -22.34 20.57
C ALA A 141 4.69 -22.58 22.08
N ASN A 142 3.79 -21.84 22.73
CA ASN A 142 3.45 -22.01 24.15
C ASN A 142 2.95 -23.43 24.48
N HIS A 143 2.29 -24.12 23.54
CA HIS A 143 1.84 -25.51 23.72
C HIS A 143 2.92 -26.56 23.39
N MET A 144 4.06 -26.13 22.85
CA MET A 144 5.11 -27.00 22.32
C MET A 144 6.42 -26.86 23.09
N VAL A 145 6.49 -25.96 24.07
CA VAL A 145 7.68 -25.72 24.87
C VAL A 145 7.70 -26.63 26.12
N THR A 146 8.89 -27.11 26.52
CA THR A 146 9.06 -27.85 27.77
C THR A 146 8.87 -26.92 28.98
N GLU A 147 8.78 -27.48 30.19
CA GLU A 147 8.59 -26.69 31.43
C GLU A 147 9.71 -25.66 31.66
N ASN A 148 10.94 -25.96 31.22
CA ASN A 148 12.09 -25.05 31.26
C ASN A 148 12.49 -24.53 29.86
N GLY A 149 11.62 -24.71 28.87
CA GLY A 149 11.90 -24.35 27.49
C GLY A 149 11.63 -22.86 27.24
N GLU A 150 12.16 -22.38 26.12
CA GLU A 150 12.09 -20.97 25.75
C GLU A 150 11.59 -20.81 24.31
N VAL A 151 10.82 -19.75 24.08
CA VAL A 151 10.43 -19.31 22.73
C VAL A 151 11.29 -18.12 22.35
N HIS A 152 11.99 -18.22 21.22
CA HIS A 152 12.95 -17.21 20.76
C HIS A 152 12.44 -16.57 19.48
N ILE A 153 12.40 -15.24 19.45
CA ILE A 153 12.07 -14.48 18.25
C ILE A 153 13.19 -13.48 17.98
N THR A 154 13.85 -13.59 16.83
CA THR A 154 14.79 -12.57 16.36
C THR A 154 14.04 -11.55 15.50
N HIS A 155 14.09 -10.27 15.85
CA HIS A 155 13.38 -9.24 15.08
C HIS A 155 14.04 -7.87 15.12
N LYS A 156 13.75 -7.06 14.09
CA LYS A 156 14.16 -5.65 14.00
C LYS A 156 13.37 -4.83 15.01
N THR A 157 14.01 -3.92 15.73
CA THR A 157 13.35 -3.13 16.78
C THR A 157 13.15 -1.66 16.43
N ALA A 158 13.73 -1.20 15.33
CA ALA A 158 13.51 0.15 14.81
C ALA A 158 12.13 0.28 14.14
N TYR A 159 11.62 1.51 13.99
CA TYR A 159 10.41 1.77 13.23
C TYR A 159 10.60 1.34 11.75
N PRO A 160 9.59 0.75 11.08
CA PRO A 160 8.24 0.44 11.57
C PRO A 160 8.14 -0.87 12.38
N PHE A 161 9.15 -1.72 12.35
CA PHE A 161 9.17 -3.05 12.99
C PHE A 161 8.91 -3.04 14.50
N GLY A 162 9.33 -1.98 15.20
CA GLY A 162 9.04 -1.79 16.63
C GLY A 162 7.54 -1.70 16.95
N LYS A 163 6.68 -1.32 15.99
CA LYS A 163 5.23 -1.25 16.15
C LYS A 163 4.52 -2.60 16.20
N TRP A 164 5.26 -3.68 15.99
CA TRP A 164 4.71 -5.03 16.13
C TRP A 164 4.52 -5.39 17.61
N GLU A 165 5.20 -4.70 18.52
CA GLU A 165 5.03 -4.83 19.99
C GLU A 165 5.04 -6.30 20.44
N ILE A 166 6.05 -7.05 19.97
CA ILE A 166 6.17 -8.52 20.17
C ILE A 166 6.08 -8.92 21.65
N VAL A 167 6.59 -8.08 22.55
CA VAL A 167 6.53 -8.32 24.00
C VAL A 167 5.08 -8.28 24.50
N GLU A 168 4.30 -7.29 24.09
CA GLU A 168 2.87 -7.18 24.45
C GLU A 168 2.09 -8.39 23.94
N LEU A 169 2.34 -8.79 22.68
CA LEU A 169 1.70 -9.97 22.09
C LEU A 169 1.99 -11.27 22.88
N ALA A 170 3.21 -11.41 23.40
CA ALA A 170 3.58 -12.57 24.21
C ALA A 170 2.91 -12.54 25.58
N GLU A 171 2.87 -11.37 26.23
CA GLU A 171 2.22 -11.18 27.53
C GLU A 171 0.71 -11.49 27.48
N GLU A 172 0.02 -11.10 26.41
CA GLU A 172 -1.40 -11.43 26.18
C GLU A 172 -1.67 -12.95 26.13
N ILE A 173 -0.66 -13.75 25.77
CA ILE A 173 -0.73 -15.21 25.63
C ILE A 173 -0.27 -15.92 26.93
N GLY A 174 0.21 -15.17 27.92
CA GLY A 174 0.74 -15.70 29.18
C GLY A 174 2.21 -16.16 29.10
N LEU A 175 2.96 -15.65 28.12
CA LEU A 175 4.41 -15.76 28.05
C LEU A 175 5.05 -14.51 28.65
N CYS A 176 6.18 -14.67 29.32
CA CYS A 176 6.91 -13.56 29.92
C CYS A 176 8.28 -13.40 29.28
N LEU A 177 8.66 -12.15 29.00
CA LEU A 177 9.98 -11.82 28.49
C LEU A 177 11.04 -12.09 29.57
N ILE A 178 11.96 -13.00 29.27
CA ILE A 178 13.11 -13.30 30.12
C ILE A 178 14.17 -12.22 29.93
N GLN A 179 14.53 -11.99 28.67
CA GLN A 179 15.59 -11.08 28.27
C GLN A 179 15.39 -10.63 26.83
N LYS A 180 16.03 -9.50 26.49
CA LYS A 180 16.15 -8.97 25.14
C LYS A 180 17.63 -8.72 24.88
N VAL A 181 18.21 -9.43 23.92
CA VAL A 181 19.66 -9.40 23.63
C VAL A 181 19.89 -8.89 22.21
N PRO A 182 20.88 -8.02 21.95
CA PRO A 182 21.24 -7.64 20.59
C PRO A 182 21.63 -8.86 19.75
N PHE A 183 21.00 -9.03 18.58
CA PHE A 183 21.36 -10.09 17.65
C PHE A 183 22.51 -9.64 16.76
N ASP A 184 23.58 -10.42 16.74
CA ASP A 184 24.73 -10.18 15.87
C ASP A 184 25.00 -11.40 14.99
N ILE A 185 24.80 -11.20 13.68
CA ILE A 185 24.96 -12.24 12.67
C ILE A 185 26.37 -12.83 12.63
N ARG A 186 27.39 -12.10 13.12
CA ARG A 186 28.79 -12.57 13.13
C ARG A 186 29.00 -13.80 14.03
N TYR A 187 28.14 -14.01 15.02
CA TYR A 187 28.18 -15.20 15.87
C TYR A 187 27.56 -16.44 15.21
N TYR A 188 26.90 -16.27 14.05
CA TYR A 188 26.26 -17.35 13.29
C TYR A 188 26.91 -17.50 11.91
N PRO A 189 28.11 -18.11 11.82
CA PRO A 189 28.86 -18.20 10.58
C PRO A 189 28.11 -19.00 9.52
N GLY A 190 27.95 -18.38 8.34
CA GLY A 190 27.23 -18.97 7.20
C GLY A 190 25.72 -18.72 7.20
N TYR A 191 25.17 -18.10 8.25
CA TYR A 191 23.79 -17.58 8.24
C TYR A 191 23.72 -16.27 7.45
N PHE A 192 22.71 -16.14 6.59
CA PHE A 192 22.44 -14.92 5.83
C PHE A 192 20.96 -14.52 5.95
N GLU A 193 20.69 -13.29 6.42
CA GLU A 193 19.33 -12.75 6.41
C GLU A 193 18.88 -12.47 4.96
N GLN A 194 18.03 -13.33 4.42
CA GLN A 194 17.53 -13.23 3.04
C GLN A 194 16.64 -11.99 2.80
N SER A 195 16.01 -11.42 3.83
CA SER A 195 15.17 -10.22 3.70
C SER A 195 15.96 -9.01 3.15
N ALA A 196 17.27 -8.96 3.37
CA ALA A 196 18.12 -7.82 3.00
C ALA A 196 18.36 -7.67 1.48
N ARG A 197 18.39 -8.76 0.70
CA ARG A 197 18.61 -8.69 -0.77
C ARG A 197 17.37 -8.17 -1.51
N ASP A 198 16.19 -8.57 -1.04
CA ASP A 198 14.91 -8.05 -1.54
C ASP A 198 14.69 -6.59 -1.17
N TRP A 199 15.17 -6.18 0.01
CA TRP A 199 15.15 -4.78 0.44
C TRP A 199 16.08 -3.90 -0.40
N GLN A 200 17.34 -4.26 -0.67
CA GLN A 200 18.22 -3.42 -1.50
C GLN A 200 17.64 -3.18 -2.91
N SER A 201 17.11 -4.21 -3.55
CA SER A 201 16.47 -4.13 -4.88
C SER A 201 15.17 -3.30 -4.87
N LYS A 202 14.36 -3.38 -3.80
CA LYS A 202 13.12 -2.59 -3.65
C LYS A 202 13.40 -1.16 -3.17
N GLN A 203 14.42 -0.95 -2.35
CA GLN A 203 14.85 0.33 -1.80
C GLN A 203 15.51 1.18 -2.89
N GLU A 204 16.31 0.63 -3.80
CA GLU A 204 16.80 1.34 -5.00
C GLU A 204 15.63 1.87 -5.87
N LYS A 205 14.56 1.07 -6.04
CA LYS A 205 13.35 1.51 -6.76
C LYS A 205 12.54 2.56 -5.98
N TYR A 206 12.54 2.51 -4.65
CA TYR A 206 11.85 3.47 -3.79
C TYR A 206 12.60 4.81 -3.70
N VAL A 207 13.93 4.75 -3.63
CA VAL A 207 14.87 5.88 -3.66
C VAL A 207 14.86 6.57 -5.03
N GLU A 208 14.82 5.81 -6.13
CA GLU A 208 14.64 6.37 -7.49
C GLU A 208 13.31 7.13 -7.62
N MET A 209 12.24 6.65 -6.98
CA MET A 209 10.94 7.34 -6.93
C MET A 209 10.95 8.63 -6.09
N HIS A 210 11.75 8.69 -5.02
CA HIS A 210 11.76 9.81 -4.06
C HIS A 210 12.96 10.75 -4.21
N ARG A 211 13.78 10.61 -5.25
CA ARG A 211 14.95 11.45 -5.58
C ARG A 211 14.62 12.93 -5.93
N ARG A 212 13.40 13.39 -5.66
CA ARG A 212 12.98 14.80 -5.76
C ARG A 212 12.30 15.26 -4.47
N LYS A 213 13.05 15.27 -3.37
CA LYS A 213 13.05 16.32 -2.33
C LYS A 213 14.07 15.96 -1.23
N ASP A 214 14.87 16.95 -0.90
CA ASP A 214 15.71 17.15 0.29
C ASP A 214 16.98 16.30 0.51
N GLU A 215 18.10 17.01 0.57
CA GLU A 215 19.44 16.52 0.91
C GLU A 215 19.65 16.34 2.42
N GLY A 216 18.70 16.81 3.26
CA GLY A 216 18.76 16.70 4.72
C GLY A 216 18.55 15.28 5.28
N TRP A 217 17.90 14.39 4.53
CA TRP A 217 17.56 13.05 5.01
C TRP A 217 18.74 12.05 4.91
N LYS A 218 19.78 12.37 4.14
CA LYS A 218 20.88 11.45 3.82
C LYS A 218 21.82 11.15 4.99
N ASN A 219 21.92 12.03 6.00
CA ASN A 219 22.77 11.78 7.17
C ASN A 219 22.06 10.91 8.22
N GLU A 220 20.78 11.16 8.50
CA GLU A 220 19.98 10.31 9.40
C GLU A 220 19.76 8.89 8.84
N GLU A 221 19.60 8.75 7.52
CA GLU A 221 19.50 7.44 6.86
C GLU A 221 20.82 6.65 6.92
N ARG A 222 21.98 7.34 6.86
CA ARG A 222 23.30 6.70 6.94
C ARG A 222 23.61 6.21 8.36
N GLU A 223 23.22 6.98 9.37
CA GLU A 223 23.31 6.60 10.79
C GLU A 223 22.29 5.51 11.18
N ALA A 224 21.09 5.52 10.60
CA ALA A 224 20.07 4.47 10.79
C ALA A 224 20.42 3.15 10.07
N LYS A 225 21.12 3.22 8.92
CA LYS A 225 21.60 2.04 8.17
C LYS A 225 22.70 1.27 8.91
N GLU A 226 23.51 1.93 9.73
CA GLU A 226 24.58 1.28 10.51
C GLU A 226 24.11 0.75 11.88
N ARG A 227 22.93 1.18 12.38
CA ARG A 227 22.34 0.73 13.65
C ARG A 227 20.92 0.18 13.49
N MET A 228 20.72 -0.78 12.60
CA MET A 228 19.48 -1.56 12.65
C MET A 228 19.54 -2.45 13.90
N LEU A 229 19.01 -1.95 15.02
CA LEU A 229 18.92 -2.69 16.28
C LEU A 229 18.06 -3.93 16.04
N VAL A 230 18.69 -5.08 15.81
CA VAL A 230 18.04 -6.38 15.82
C VAL A 230 18.20 -6.94 17.23
N SER A 231 17.15 -7.56 17.74
CA SER A 231 17.21 -8.20 19.05
C SER A 231 16.54 -9.56 19.01
N ASP A 232 17.13 -10.47 19.79
CA ASP A 232 16.51 -11.72 20.20
C ASP A 232 15.64 -11.47 21.42
N PHE A 233 14.39 -11.88 21.33
CA PHE A 233 13.41 -11.85 22.41
C PHE A 233 13.21 -13.27 22.92
N PHE A 234 13.45 -13.47 24.20
CA PHE A 234 13.42 -14.78 24.86
C PHE A 234 12.20 -14.82 25.78
N PHE A 235 11.32 -15.79 25.58
CA PHE A 235 10.09 -15.90 26.33
C PHE A 235 9.99 -17.22 27.08
N PHE A 236 9.47 -17.16 28.30
CA PHE A 236 9.23 -18.29 29.18
C PHE A 236 7.74 -18.40 29.52
N TRP A 237 7.26 -19.62 29.75
CA TRP A 237 5.89 -19.85 30.20
C TRP A 237 5.82 -19.91 31.73
N LEU A 238 5.05 -19.01 32.36
CA LEU A 238 4.93 -18.93 33.82
C LEU A 238 4.04 -20.01 34.47
N GLY A 239 3.51 -20.96 33.71
CA GLY A 239 2.70 -22.03 34.26
C GLY A 239 1.29 -21.58 34.65
N SER A 240 0.30 -22.18 34.01
CA SER A 240 -1.03 -22.37 34.59
C SER A 240 -1.52 -23.72 34.10
N LYS A 241 -1.11 -24.77 34.82
CA LYS A 241 -1.83 -26.04 34.75
C LYS A 241 -2.90 -26.02 35.82
N ASP A 242 -4.10 -26.27 35.37
CA ASP A 242 -5.28 -26.56 36.16
C ASP A 242 -4.95 -27.26 37.49
N LEU A 243 -5.23 -26.59 38.62
CA LEU A 243 -5.55 -27.31 39.85
C LEU A 243 -6.94 -27.92 39.69
N CYS A 244 -6.99 -29.03 38.97
CA CYS A 244 -8.12 -29.93 38.95
C CYS A 244 -7.72 -31.22 39.68
N CYS A 245 -7.62 -31.18 41.01
CA CYS A 245 -8.01 -32.31 41.86
C CYS A 245 -8.03 -31.96 43.35
N SER A 246 -8.96 -32.63 44.04
CA SER A 246 -9.12 -32.86 45.48
C SER A 246 -9.94 -31.83 46.27
N GLU A 247 -10.97 -32.39 46.88
CA GLU A 247 -12.15 -31.80 47.48
C GLU A 247 -11.90 -31.19 48.87
N CYS A 248 -12.94 -30.50 49.36
CA CYS A 248 -13.24 -30.22 50.77
C CYS A 248 -12.42 -29.10 51.45
N HIS A 249 -12.97 -27.87 51.47
CA HIS A 249 -13.12 -27.00 52.67
C HIS A 249 -13.64 -25.56 52.39
N MET A 250 -14.53 -25.31 51.43
CA MET A 250 -15.15 -23.98 51.29
C MET A 250 -16.62 -24.05 50.92
N ILE A 251 -17.49 -24.40 51.88
CA ILE A 251 -18.94 -24.19 51.74
C ILE A 251 -19.49 -23.14 52.73
N VAL A 252 -18.69 -22.64 53.67
CA VAL A 252 -19.18 -21.65 54.66
C VAL A 252 -18.66 -20.22 54.45
N LEU A 253 -17.65 -19.99 53.60
CA LEU A 253 -17.11 -18.63 53.33
C LEU A 253 -17.57 -17.99 52.01
N LEU A 254 -18.21 -18.74 51.10
CA LEU A 254 -18.59 -18.24 49.77
C LEU A 254 -19.80 -17.27 49.77
N CYS A 255 -20.72 -17.37 50.73
CA CYS A 255 -21.91 -16.49 50.73
C CYS A 255 -21.63 -15.02 51.11
N CYS A 256 -20.52 -14.70 51.79
CA CYS A 256 -20.17 -13.31 52.09
C CYS A 256 -19.18 -12.70 51.08
N TYR A 257 -18.33 -13.52 50.44
CA TYR A 257 -17.39 -13.07 49.41
C TYR A 257 -18.06 -12.81 48.05
N GLU A 258 -19.10 -13.57 47.69
CA GLU A 258 -19.79 -13.34 46.41
C GLU A 258 -20.49 -11.98 46.35
N PHE A 259 -21.12 -11.51 47.43
CA PHE A 259 -21.76 -10.19 47.45
C PHE A 259 -20.73 -9.04 47.37
N HIS A 260 -19.61 -9.14 48.09
CA HIS A 260 -18.55 -8.14 48.03
C HIS A 260 -17.83 -8.15 46.67
N MET A 261 -17.64 -9.32 46.06
CA MET A 261 -17.05 -9.47 44.72
C MET A 261 -18.00 -9.05 43.61
N ILE A 262 -19.31 -9.17 43.75
CA ILE A 262 -20.28 -8.64 42.77
C ILE A 262 -20.23 -7.11 42.78
N VAL A 263 -20.18 -6.47 43.96
CA VAL A 263 -20.06 -5.00 44.07
C VAL A 263 -18.70 -4.52 43.54
N LEU A 264 -17.60 -5.18 43.91
CA LEU A 264 -16.26 -4.87 43.38
C LEU A 264 -16.17 -5.08 41.86
N LYS A 265 -16.74 -6.16 41.32
CA LYS A 265 -16.77 -6.42 39.87
C LYS A 265 -17.64 -5.41 39.13
N ALA A 266 -18.77 -5.00 39.71
CA ALA A 266 -19.61 -3.94 39.14
C ALA A 266 -18.89 -2.58 39.16
N GLU A 267 -18.17 -2.27 40.23
CA GLU A 267 -17.38 -1.03 40.34
C GLU A 267 -16.15 -1.05 39.42
N GLN A 268 -15.47 -2.19 39.28
CA GLN A 268 -14.39 -2.40 38.32
C GLN A 268 -14.88 -2.35 36.88
N ALA A 269 -16.07 -2.91 36.58
CA ALA A 269 -16.69 -2.80 35.27
C ALA A 269 -17.08 -1.34 34.95
N ALA A 270 -17.61 -0.60 35.92
CA ALA A 270 -17.93 0.82 35.75
C ALA A 270 -16.68 1.71 35.61
N ARG A 271 -15.58 1.37 36.27
CA ARG A 271 -14.27 2.03 36.08
C ARG A 271 -13.67 1.69 34.71
N MET A 272 -13.74 0.43 34.29
CA MET A 272 -13.28 -0.01 32.98
C MET A 272 -14.10 0.64 31.86
N GLN A 273 -15.40 0.83 32.05
CA GLN A 273 -16.23 1.51 31.07
C GLN A 273 -15.94 3.01 31.01
N ARG A 274 -15.75 3.68 32.15
CA ARG A 274 -15.26 5.06 32.18
C ARG A 274 -13.91 5.22 31.50
N TRP A 275 -12.98 4.30 31.75
CA TRP A 275 -11.68 4.30 31.08
C TRP A 275 -11.80 4.09 29.56
N LYS A 276 -12.68 3.19 29.12
CA LYS A 276 -12.97 2.98 27.68
C LYS A 276 -13.63 4.20 27.03
N ASP A 277 -14.48 4.91 27.75
CA ASP A 277 -15.13 6.12 27.27
C ASP A 277 -14.14 7.29 27.24
N GLU A 278 -13.27 7.44 28.25
CA GLU A 278 -12.15 8.38 28.27
C GLU A 278 -11.14 8.10 27.15
N GLU A 279 -10.82 6.83 26.89
CA GLU A 279 -9.94 6.42 25.79
C GLU A 279 -10.59 6.73 24.43
N ARG A 280 -11.91 6.51 24.29
CA ARG A 280 -12.66 6.86 23.09
C ARG A 280 -12.69 8.37 22.85
N GLU A 281 -12.96 9.15 23.89
CA GLU A 281 -12.93 10.62 23.83
C GLU A 281 -11.51 11.13 23.53
N ALA A 282 -10.46 10.52 24.09
CA ALA A 282 -9.07 10.88 23.80
C ALA A 282 -8.70 10.56 22.34
N LYS A 283 -9.14 9.41 21.81
CA LYS A 283 -8.98 9.04 20.40
C LYS A 283 -9.75 10.00 19.48
N GLU A 284 -10.98 10.37 19.85
CA GLU A 284 -11.80 11.31 19.08
C GLU A 284 -11.18 12.72 19.07
N ARG A 285 -10.70 13.22 20.22
CA ARG A 285 -9.94 14.49 20.31
C ARG A 285 -8.67 14.45 19.47
N MET A 286 -7.93 13.34 19.49
CA MET A 286 -6.73 13.16 18.66
C MET A 286 -7.07 13.19 17.16
N LEU A 287 -8.16 12.53 16.75
CA LEU A 287 -8.62 12.54 15.35
C LEU A 287 -9.08 13.93 14.92
N VAL A 288 -9.79 14.66 15.77
CA VAL A 288 -10.18 16.06 15.51
C VAL A 288 -8.96 16.97 15.39
N GLU A 289 -7.96 16.83 16.28
CA GLU A 289 -6.72 17.60 16.22
C GLU A 289 -5.89 17.25 14.97
N GLN A 290 -5.80 15.97 14.60
CA GLN A 290 -5.15 15.53 13.37
C GLN A 290 -5.85 16.07 12.12
N ALA A 291 -7.20 16.05 12.10
CA ALA A 291 -7.99 16.62 11.01
C ALA A 291 -7.79 18.15 10.91
N ALA A 292 -7.78 18.86 12.05
CA ALA A 292 -7.52 20.29 12.12
C ALA A 292 -6.09 20.63 11.63
N ARG A 293 -5.08 19.83 12.02
CA ARG A 293 -3.70 19.98 11.54
C ARG A 293 -3.58 19.73 10.04
N MET A 294 -4.26 18.71 9.52
CA MET A 294 -4.29 18.44 8.08
C MET A 294 -4.94 19.58 7.30
N GLN A 295 -5.99 20.19 7.85
CA GLN A 295 -6.65 21.33 7.23
C GLN A 295 -5.74 22.57 7.23
N ARG A 296 -5.09 22.89 8.36
CA ARG A 296 -4.09 23.98 8.44
C ARG A 296 -2.98 23.82 7.39
N ASN A 297 -2.42 22.61 7.26
CA ASN A 297 -1.38 22.35 6.26
C ASN A 297 -1.90 22.51 4.82
N LYS A 298 -3.16 22.15 4.54
CA LYS A 298 -3.78 22.35 3.22
C LYS A 298 -4.02 23.83 2.92
N ASP A 299 -4.44 24.59 3.92
CA ASP A 299 -4.67 26.03 3.81
C ASP A 299 -3.33 26.76 3.61
N GLU A 300 -2.28 26.41 4.36
CA GLU A 300 -0.92 26.92 4.17
C GLU A 300 -0.35 26.59 2.78
N GLU A 301 -0.56 25.35 2.29
CA GLU A 301 -0.11 24.96 0.94
C GLU A 301 -0.88 25.71 -0.15
N ARG A 302 -2.16 25.99 0.07
CA ARG A 302 -2.99 26.79 -0.84
C ARG A 302 -2.54 28.24 -0.87
N GLU A 303 -2.34 28.86 0.30
CA GLU A 303 -1.83 30.23 0.42
C GLU A 303 -0.44 30.38 -0.22
N ALA A 304 0.45 29.40 -0.04
CA ALA A 304 1.77 29.38 -0.70
C ALA A 304 1.67 29.30 -2.23
N LYS A 305 0.71 28.51 -2.77
CA LYS A 305 0.47 28.42 -4.21
C LYS A 305 -0.13 29.72 -4.76
N GLU A 306 -1.08 30.31 -4.07
CA GLU A 306 -1.71 31.58 -4.46
C GLU A 306 -0.67 32.73 -4.43
N SER A 307 0.19 32.77 -3.41
CA SER A 307 1.31 33.72 -3.31
C SER A 307 2.32 33.57 -4.44
N MET A 308 2.72 32.33 -4.78
CA MET A 308 3.63 32.05 -5.88
C MET A 308 3.03 32.45 -7.24
N GLN A 309 1.74 32.21 -7.45
CA GLN A 309 1.04 32.63 -8.67
C GLN A 309 0.93 34.16 -8.77
N ALA A 310 0.64 34.84 -7.67
CA ALA A 310 0.62 36.29 -7.61
C ALA A 310 2.01 36.88 -7.94
N GLU A 311 3.08 36.33 -7.36
CA GLU A 311 4.44 36.78 -7.65
C GLU A 311 4.83 36.55 -9.12
N GLN A 312 4.46 35.40 -9.70
CA GLN A 312 4.67 35.12 -11.12
C GLN A 312 3.91 36.12 -12.02
N ALA A 313 2.66 36.46 -11.67
CA ALA A 313 1.88 37.45 -12.39
C ALA A 313 2.52 38.84 -12.31
N THR A 314 2.97 39.27 -11.12
CA THR A 314 3.68 40.55 -10.95
C THR A 314 4.98 40.59 -11.74
N ARG A 315 5.78 39.51 -11.73
CA ARG A 315 7.02 39.42 -12.53
C ARG A 315 6.75 39.48 -14.03
N MET A 316 5.68 38.83 -14.51
CA MET A 316 5.29 38.90 -15.92
C MET A 316 4.84 40.30 -16.30
N GLN A 317 4.07 40.97 -15.44
CA GLN A 317 3.62 42.34 -15.68
C GLN A 317 4.82 43.30 -15.73
N ARG A 318 5.77 43.18 -14.79
CA ARG A 318 6.98 44.00 -14.79
C ARG A 318 7.79 43.85 -16.07
N ARG A 319 7.93 42.62 -16.60
CA ARG A 319 8.61 42.38 -17.89
C ARG A 319 7.87 43.03 -19.07
N LYS A 320 6.52 43.01 -19.06
CA LYS A 320 5.71 43.68 -20.09
C LYS A 320 5.87 45.20 -20.03
N ASP A 321 5.91 45.75 -18.82
CA ASP A 321 6.10 47.19 -18.60
C ASP A 321 7.52 47.61 -18.99
N GLU A 322 8.56 46.87 -18.60
CA GLU A 322 9.96 47.08 -19.02
C GLU A 322 10.10 47.01 -20.57
N GLU A 323 9.44 46.05 -21.22
CA GLU A 323 9.46 45.95 -22.69
C GLU A 323 8.71 47.12 -23.37
N ARG A 324 7.61 47.57 -22.77
CA ARG A 324 6.84 48.73 -23.24
C ARG A 324 7.66 50.01 -23.11
N GLU A 325 8.27 50.25 -21.95
CA GLU A 325 9.13 51.40 -21.70
C GLU A 325 10.33 51.43 -22.66
N ALA A 326 10.95 50.28 -22.93
CA ALA A 326 12.04 50.19 -23.91
C ALA A 326 11.58 50.54 -25.34
N LYS A 327 10.37 50.12 -25.74
CA LYS A 327 9.78 50.50 -27.05
C LYS A 327 9.44 51.98 -27.12
N GLU A 328 8.90 52.55 -26.04
CA GLU A 328 8.60 53.98 -25.94
C GLU A 328 9.89 54.82 -25.99
N HIS A 329 10.95 54.40 -25.29
CA HIS A 329 12.28 55.04 -25.35
C HIS A 329 12.87 55.01 -26.76
N MET A 330 12.84 53.85 -27.44
CA MET A 330 13.30 53.71 -28.83
C MET A 330 12.54 54.64 -29.79
N LEU A 331 11.22 54.77 -29.61
CA LEU A 331 10.39 55.65 -30.43
C LEU A 331 10.69 57.14 -30.14
N ALA A 332 10.86 57.51 -28.88
CA ALA A 332 11.28 58.86 -28.47
C ALA A 332 12.67 59.22 -29.04
N GLU A 333 13.61 58.28 -29.02
CA GLU A 333 14.95 58.49 -29.57
C GLU A 333 14.92 58.64 -31.10
N HIS A 334 14.17 57.78 -31.80
CA HIS A 334 14.01 57.88 -33.24
C HIS A 334 13.34 59.20 -33.66
N THR A 335 12.29 59.63 -32.94
CA THR A 335 11.61 60.90 -33.20
C THR A 335 12.51 62.10 -32.94
N ALA A 336 13.32 62.09 -31.87
CA ALA A 336 14.31 63.13 -31.60
C ALA A 336 15.38 63.22 -32.71
N ARG A 337 15.91 62.08 -33.18
CA ARG A 337 16.87 62.03 -34.29
C ARG A 337 16.27 62.57 -35.60
N MET A 338 15.02 62.26 -35.89
CA MET A 338 14.31 62.80 -37.06
C MET A 338 14.11 64.32 -36.97
N GLN A 339 13.82 64.83 -35.76
CA GLN A 339 13.68 66.26 -35.53
C GLN A 339 15.01 66.99 -35.71
N MET A 340 16.11 66.45 -35.18
CA MET A 340 17.46 66.98 -35.39
C MET A 340 17.83 67.05 -36.87
N ARG A 341 17.56 66.00 -37.66
CA ARG A 341 17.79 66.02 -39.12
C ARG A 341 16.97 67.10 -39.83
N LYS A 342 15.71 67.30 -39.42
CA LYS A 342 14.85 68.36 -39.97
C LYS A 342 15.39 69.75 -39.63
N ASP A 343 15.90 69.94 -38.42
CA ASP A 343 16.45 71.23 -37.98
C ASP A 343 17.82 71.52 -38.62
N GLU A 344 18.66 70.50 -38.82
CA GLU A 344 19.88 70.57 -39.66
C GLU A 344 19.55 70.96 -41.11
N GLU A 345 18.51 70.37 -41.71
CA GLU A 345 18.08 70.71 -43.07
C GLU A 345 17.54 72.14 -43.17
N ARG A 346 16.78 72.58 -42.16
CA ARG A 346 16.29 73.97 -42.03
C ARG A 346 17.45 74.95 -41.93
N GLU A 347 18.46 74.66 -41.11
CA GLU A 347 19.63 75.53 -40.97
C GLU A 347 20.54 75.51 -42.21
N ALA A 348 20.70 74.37 -42.87
CA ALA A 348 21.37 74.29 -44.17
C ALA A 348 20.65 75.14 -45.25
N LYS A 349 19.31 75.11 -45.28
CA LYS A 349 18.50 75.98 -46.16
C LYS A 349 18.70 77.47 -45.82
N LYS A 350 18.68 77.83 -44.53
CA LYS A 350 18.93 79.20 -44.07
C LYS A 350 20.33 79.69 -44.45
N CYS A 351 21.35 78.85 -44.31
CA CYS A 351 22.72 79.15 -44.73
C CYS A 351 22.84 79.34 -46.26
N ARG A 352 22.15 78.52 -47.07
CA ARG A 352 22.09 78.69 -48.54
C ARG A 352 21.40 80.00 -48.93
N LEU A 353 20.30 80.35 -48.26
CA LEU A 353 19.59 81.61 -48.48
C LEU A 353 20.44 82.82 -48.09
N ALA A 354 21.16 82.75 -46.96
CA ALA A 354 22.10 83.78 -46.53
C ALA A 354 23.24 83.97 -47.55
N LYS A 355 23.83 82.88 -48.06
CA LYS A 355 24.84 82.94 -49.13
C LYS A 355 24.28 83.56 -50.43
N LYS A 356 23.03 83.26 -50.78
CA LYS A 356 22.35 83.86 -51.94
C LYS A 356 22.10 85.36 -51.72
N ALA A 357 21.66 85.77 -50.53
CA ALA A 357 21.46 87.17 -50.17
C ALA A 357 22.77 87.97 -50.20
N ALA A 358 23.87 87.43 -49.65
CA ALA A 358 25.19 88.04 -49.69
C ALA A 358 25.69 88.26 -51.13
N ARG A 359 25.47 87.30 -52.03
CA ARG A 359 25.80 87.46 -53.47
C ARG A 359 24.96 88.53 -54.15
N MET A 360 23.69 88.68 -53.78
CA MET A 360 22.84 89.74 -54.32
C MET A 360 23.26 91.12 -53.83
N LEU A 361 23.66 91.25 -52.57
CA LEU A 361 24.23 92.49 -52.03
C LEU A 361 25.52 92.86 -52.76
N LYS A 362 26.45 91.89 -52.92
CA LYS A 362 27.67 92.11 -53.68
C LYS A 362 27.39 92.58 -55.12
N ARG A 363 26.44 91.98 -55.82
CA ARG A 363 26.00 92.42 -57.16
C ARG A 363 25.34 93.80 -57.15
N LYS A 364 24.67 94.18 -56.07
CA LYS A 364 24.06 95.50 -55.90
C LYS A 364 25.15 96.56 -55.69
N ASP A 365 26.18 96.24 -54.91
CA ASP A 365 27.35 97.10 -54.69
C ASP A 365 28.19 97.22 -55.98
N GLU A 366 28.47 96.12 -56.68
CA GLU A 366 29.14 96.12 -57.99
C GLU A 366 28.35 96.92 -59.04
N LYS A 367 27.00 96.85 -59.04
CA LYS A 367 26.16 97.71 -59.90
C LYS A 367 26.19 99.17 -59.48
N ARG A 368 26.30 99.47 -58.18
CA ARG A 368 26.41 100.82 -57.66
C ARG A 368 27.75 101.43 -58.09
N GLU A 369 28.84 100.68 -57.93
CA GLU A 369 30.19 101.04 -58.39
C GLU A 369 30.24 101.19 -59.92
N ALA A 370 29.61 100.30 -60.69
CA ALA A 370 29.54 100.42 -62.14
C ALA A 370 28.72 101.63 -62.61
N ASN A 371 27.67 102.02 -61.87
CA ASN A 371 26.93 103.25 -62.15
C ASN A 371 27.75 104.50 -61.82
N GLU A 372 28.54 104.47 -60.75
CA GLU A 372 29.50 105.52 -60.40
C GLU A 372 30.59 105.66 -61.48
N PHE A 373 31.10 104.53 -61.99
CA PHE A 373 32.04 104.47 -63.10
C PHE A 373 31.42 104.96 -64.42
N MET A 374 30.18 104.57 -64.74
CA MET A 374 29.45 105.06 -65.92
C MET A 374 29.18 106.56 -65.87
N LEU A 375 28.84 107.11 -64.71
CA LEU A 375 28.68 108.56 -64.52
C LEU A 375 30.02 109.30 -64.68
N ALA A 376 31.11 108.72 -64.17
CA ALA A 376 32.46 109.22 -64.39
C ALA A 376 32.91 109.12 -65.87
N GLU A 377 32.56 108.03 -66.57
CA GLU A 377 32.85 107.84 -67.99
C GLU A 377 31.97 108.75 -68.86
N GLN A 378 30.71 109.02 -68.51
CA GLN A 378 29.87 110.00 -69.19
C GLN A 378 30.42 111.43 -69.03
N ALA A 379 30.94 111.78 -67.85
CA ALA A 379 31.68 113.03 -67.66
C ALA A 379 32.94 113.11 -68.55
N THR A 380 33.60 111.97 -68.79
CA THR A 380 34.80 111.86 -69.64
C THR A 380 34.46 111.80 -71.16
N ARG A 381 33.32 111.24 -71.54
CA ARG A 381 32.80 111.20 -72.93
C ARG A 381 32.21 112.53 -73.37
N MET A 382 31.71 113.36 -72.44
CA MET A 382 31.34 114.75 -72.75
C MET A 382 32.58 115.56 -73.17
N GLN A 383 33.78 115.17 -72.72
CA GLN A 383 35.05 115.75 -73.19
C GLN A 383 35.58 115.16 -74.51
N ARG A 384 35.03 114.03 -74.99
CA ARG A 384 35.52 113.31 -76.18
C ARG A 384 34.49 113.16 -77.33
N ARG A 385 33.47 114.02 -77.36
CA ARG A 385 32.55 114.19 -78.52
C ARG A 385 32.76 115.55 -79.20
N LYS A 386 34.02 115.83 -79.57
CA LYS A 386 34.34 116.56 -80.79
C LYS A 386 34.93 115.51 -81.74
N LEU A 387 34.29 115.33 -82.91
CA LEU A 387 34.65 114.42 -84.01
C LEU A 387 34.23 112.95 -83.76
N GLU A 388 33.57 112.18 -84.62
CA GLU A 388 32.97 112.32 -85.95
C GLU A 388 32.19 110.99 -86.20
N GLU A 389 31.16 111.01 -87.04
CA GLU A 389 30.33 109.89 -87.56
C GLU A 389 30.47 109.91 -89.11
N PRO A 390 29.90 108.98 -89.93
CA PRO A 390 29.81 107.50 -89.92
C PRO A 390 30.09 106.90 -91.35
N GLU A 391 29.87 105.58 -91.59
CA GLU A 391 28.95 105.03 -92.62
C GLU A 391 29.17 103.54 -92.97
N ALA A 392 28.12 102.95 -93.54
CA ALA A 392 27.73 101.54 -93.49
C ALA A 392 27.93 100.77 -94.81
N ASN A 393 28.33 99.50 -94.73
CA ASN A 393 27.93 98.44 -95.66
C ASN A 393 28.32 97.03 -95.14
N GLU A 394 27.55 96.45 -94.21
CA GLU A 394 27.87 95.13 -93.61
C GLU A 394 26.61 94.30 -93.27
N SER A 395 25.65 94.23 -94.20
CA SER A 395 24.35 93.58 -93.93
C SER A 395 24.03 92.35 -94.83
N MET A 396 24.65 92.22 -96.01
CA MET A 396 24.22 91.21 -96.99
C MET A 396 25.02 89.88 -96.96
N LEU A 397 26.25 89.89 -96.42
CA LEU A 397 27.15 88.73 -96.38
C LEU A 397 26.94 87.82 -95.14
N ALA A 398 26.26 88.31 -94.11
CA ALA A 398 26.03 87.56 -92.87
C ALA A 398 24.92 86.49 -92.99
N GLU A 399 23.97 86.66 -93.92
CA GLU A 399 22.77 85.81 -94.02
C GLU A 399 22.98 84.55 -94.89
N GLN A 400 23.91 84.58 -95.86
CA GLN A 400 24.26 83.39 -96.65
C GLN A 400 25.16 82.41 -95.88
N SER A 401 26.07 82.92 -95.05
CA SER A 401 26.98 82.12 -94.22
C SER A 401 26.22 81.30 -93.17
N THR A 402 25.20 81.90 -92.55
CA THR A 402 24.36 81.24 -91.53
C THR A 402 23.46 80.13 -92.07
N ARG A 403 23.06 80.19 -93.35
CA ARG A 403 22.20 79.17 -93.99
C ARG A 403 22.96 77.91 -94.38
N MET A 404 24.22 78.05 -94.80
CA MET A 404 25.09 76.91 -95.15
C MET A 404 25.57 76.14 -93.92
N GLN A 405 25.76 76.85 -92.80
CA GLN A 405 26.14 76.24 -91.52
C GLN A 405 25.02 75.35 -90.96
N ARG A 406 23.75 75.82 -90.99
CA ARG A 406 22.59 75.04 -90.51
C ARG A 406 22.42 73.68 -91.19
N ARG A 407 22.66 73.58 -92.50
CA ARG A 407 22.54 72.29 -93.22
C ARG A 407 23.63 71.28 -92.85
N LYS A 408 24.83 71.75 -92.51
CA LYS A 408 25.92 70.88 -92.03
C LYS A 408 25.65 70.40 -90.60
N ASP A 409 25.13 71.28 -89.75
CA ASP A 409 24.76 70.95 -88.38
C ASP A 409 23.62 69.90 -88.35
N GLU A 410 22.60 70.06 -89.20
CA GLU A 410 21.50 69.08 -89.36
C GLU A 410 21.99 67.69 -89.84
N GLU A 411 22.98 67.65 -90.74
CA GLU A 411 23.56 66.39 -91.23
C GLU A 411 24.45 65.71 -90.17
N CYS A 412 25.13 66.50 -89.33
CA CYS A 412 25.95 66.04 -88.21
C CYS A 412 25.05 65.45 -87.10
N GLU A 413 23.98 66.17 -86.73
CA GLU A 413 22.98 65.71 -85.76
C GLU A 413 22.27 64.43 -86.21
N ALA A 414 21.96 64.30 -87.52
CA ALA A 414 21.35 63.09 -88.06
C ALA A 414 22.28 61.86 -87.96
N LYS A 415 23.59 62.04 -88.18
CA LYS A 415 24.60 60.98 -88.03
C LYS A 415 24.83 60.60 -86.56
N GLU A 416 24.89 61.59 -85.66
CA GLU A 416 24.99 61.34 -84.22
C GLU A 416 23.76 60.63 -83.66
N HIS A 417 22.55 61.01 -84.07
CA HIS A 417 21.31 60.36 -83.66
C HIS A 417 21.26 58.88 -84.11
N MET A 418 21.79 58.56 -85.30
CA MET A 418 21.88 57.18 -85.78
C MET A 418 22.83 56.33 -84.91
N LEU A 419 24.01 56.87 -84.58
CA LEU A 419 24.99 56.21 -83.72
C LEU A 419 24.45 56.05 -82.29
N ALA A 420 23.78 57.07 -81.74
CA ALA A 420 23.10 56.99 -80.45
C ALA A 420 22.00 55.90 -80.44
N LYS A 421 21.23 55.78 -81.53
CA LYS A 421 20.21 54.75 -81.69
C LYS A 421 20.80 53.33 -81.79
N GLN A 422 21.96 53.16 -82.45
CA GLN A 422 22.68 51.89 -82.47
C GLN A 422 23.27 51.56 -81.08
N ALA A 423 23.85 52.54 -80.39
CA ALA A 423 24.38 52.37 -79.04
C ALA A 423 23.27 51.98 -78.04
N ALA A 424 22.11 52.64 -78.09
CA ALA A 424 20.95 52.31 -77.27
C ALA A 424 20.42 50.88 -77.53
N ARG A 425 20.39 50.44 -78.79
CA ARG A 425 20.01 49.06 -79.15
C ARG A 425 21.00 48.02 -78.61
N MET A 426 22.30 48.30 -78.70
CA MET A 426 23.34 47.42 -78.16
C MET A 426 23.29 47.34 -76.64
N GLN A 427 23.01 48.46 -75.97
CA GLN A 427 22.84 48.50 -74.52
C GLN A 427 21.58 47.74 -74.09
N GLY A 428 20.45 47.93 -74.78
CA GLY A 428 19.20 47.18 -74.52
C GLY A 428 19.38 45.67 -74.62
N ARG A 429 20.12 45.18 -75.64
CA ARG A 429 20.46 43.75 -75.76
C ARG A 429 21.32 43.25 -74.58
N LYS A 430 22.30 44.04 -74.13
CA LYS A 430 23.15 43.68 -72.98
C LYS A 430 22.36 43.69 -71.66
N ASP A 431 21.41 44.61 -71.50
CA ASP A 431 20.57 44.69 -70.31
C ASP A 431 19.55 43.53 -70.26
N GLU A 432 18.98 43.15 -71.40
CA GLU A 432 18.15 41.94 -71.53
C GLU A 432 18.93 40.67 -71.18
N GLU A 433 20.18 40.55 -71.64
CA GLU A 433 21.05 39.41 -71.35
C GLU A 433 21.44 39.34 -69.86
N ARG A 434 21.71 40.49 -69.22
CA ARG A 434 21.93 40.57 -67.76
C ARG A 434 20.68 40.21 -66.96
N GLU A 435 19.50 40.67 -67.38
CA GLU A 435 18.24 40.32 -66.72
C GLU A 435 17.89 38.84 -66.92
N ALA A 436 18.17 38.26 -68.09
CA ALA A 436 18.05 36.81 -68.30
C ALA A 436 18.99 36.01 -67.38
N GLN A 437 20.24 36.46 -67.20
CA GLN A 437 21.19 35.85 -66.26
C GLN A 437 20.72 35.98 -64.80
N LYS A 438 20.22 37.15 -64.38
CA LYS A 438 19.65 37.34 -63.03
C LYS A 438 18.45 36.41 -62.77
N ARG A 439 17.55 36.27 -63.74
CA ARG A 439 16.40 35.35 -63.64
C ARG A 439 16.84 33.89 -63.50
N MET A 440 17.85 33.48 -64.26
CA MET A 440 18.42 32.13 -64.17
C MET A 440 19.03 31.87 -62.79
N LEU A 441 19.79 32.83 -62.25
CA LEU A 441 20.39 32.71 -60.92
C LEU A 441 19.33 32.69 -59.82
N ALA A 442 18.29 33.54 -59.93
CA ALA A 442 17.16 33.56 -59.00
C ALA A 442 16.43 32.21 -58.97
N GLU A 443 16.21 31.59 -60.14
CA GLU A 443 15.58 30.26 -60.24
C GLU A 443 16.47 29.15 -59.67
N GLN A 444 17.80 29.22 -59.86
CA GLN A 444 18.73 28.28 -59.23
C GLN A 444 18.72 28.39 -57.70
N VAL A 445 18.69 29.62 -57.16
CA VAL A 445 18.58 29.88 -55.72
C VAL A 445 17.24 29.37 -55.18
N ALA A 446 16.13 29.62 -55.89
CA ALA A 446 14.81 29.11 -55.51
C ALA A 446 14.73 27.57 -55.51
N ARG A 447 15.38 26.90 -56.47
CA ARG A 447 15.49 25.42 -56.48
C ARG A 447 16.32 24.89 -55.31
N MET A 448 17.43 25.55 -54.99
CA MET A 448 18.24 25.23 -53.80
C MET A 448 17.45 25.40 -52.51
N GLN A 449 16.63 26.45 -52.41
CA GLN A 449 15.81 26.72 -51.24
C GLN A 449 14.71 25.64 -51.08
N ARG A 450 13.98 25.32 -52.15
CA ARG A 450 12.98 24.22 -52.16
C ARG A 450 13.56 22.90 -51.68
N ARG A 451 14.76 22.51 -52.14
CA ARG A 451 15.45 21.29 -51.67
C ARG A 451 15.86 21.34 -50.20
N LYS A 452 16.15 22.52 -49.65
CA LYS A 452 16.44 22.70 -48.22
C LYS A 452 15.16 22.60 -47.39
N ASP A 453 14.08 23.20 -47.86
CA ASP A 453 12.78 23.16 -47.20
C ASP A 453 12.21 21.74 -47.18
N GLU A 454 12.25 21.01 -48.30
CA GLU A 454 11.88 19.59 -48.37
C GLU A 454 12.68 18.72 -47.37
N LYS A 455 14.00 18.95 -47.25
CA LYS A 455 14.83 18.25 -46.26
C LYS A 455 14.50 18.64 -44.83
N ARG A 456 14.07 19.88 -44.58
CA ARG A 456 13.65 20.35 -43.27
C ARG A 456 12.30 19.73 -42.88
N GLU A 457 11.33 19.75 -43.78
CA GLU A 457 10.02 19.14 -43.60
C GLU A 457 10.13 17.62 -43.37
N ALA A 458 11.00 16.93 -44.11
CA ALA A 458 11.28 15.51 -43.88
C ALA A 458 11.83 15.24 -42.47
N LYS A 459 12.72 16.11 -41.96
CA LYS A 459 13.23 15.99 -40.59
C LYS A 459 12.15 16.28 -39.55
N GLU A 460 11.33 17.30 -39.77
CA GLU A 460 10.22 17.64 -38.89
C GLU A 460 9.17 16.52 -38.83
N HIS A 461 8.88 15.87 -39.97
CA HIS A 461 8.00 14.69 -40.03
C HIS A 461 8.55 13.52 -39.20
N ILE A 462 9.83 13.18 -39.35
CA ILE A 462 10.47 12.11 -38.56
C ILE A 462 10.42 12.44 -37.06
N LEU A 463 10.65 13.69 -36.68
CA LEU A 463 10.60 14.14 -35.30
C LEU A 463 9.18 14.05 -34.71
N ALA A 464 8.17 14.44 -35.51
CA ALA A 464 6.77 14.32 -35.13
C ALA A 464 6.35 12.84 -34.97
N GLU A 465 6.82 11.96 -35.85
CA GLU A 465 6.54 10.53 -35.78
C GLU A 465 7.18 9.87 -34.55
N LEU A 466 8.43 10.23 -34.23
CA LEU A 466 9.10 9.81 -33.00
C LEU A 466 8.37 10.30 -31.75
N ALA A 467 7.92 11.56 -31.75
CA ALA A 467 7.13 12.12 -30.64
C ALA A 467 5.80 11.38 -30.45
N ALA A 468 5.10 11.05 -31.54
CA ALA A 468 3.86 10.27 -31.52
C ALA A 468 4.11 8.84 -31.01
N ARG A 469 5.26 8.23 -31.34
CA ARG A 469 5.65 6.91 -30.80
C ARG A 469 5.88 6.95 -29.29
N VAL A 470 6.56 7.99 -28.80
CA VAL A 470 6.79 8.18 -27.37
C VAL A 470 5.48 8.39 -26.62
N GLN A 471 4.52 9.13 -27.19
CA GLN A 471 3.21 9.29 -26.56
C GLN A 471 2.41 7.99 -26.52
N ARG A 472 2.37 7.23 -27.62
CA ARG A 472 1.73 5.90 -27.64
C ARG A 472 2.29 4.99 -26.55
N TRP A 473 3.61 4.93 -26.41
CA TRP A 473 4.25 4.15 -25.35
C TRP A 473 3.89 4.63 -23.93
N LYS A 474 3.81 5.95 -23.72
CA LYS A 474 3.38 6.52 -22.42
C LYS A 474 1.94 6.16 -22.11
N ASP A 475 1.06 6.21 -23.09
CA ASP A 475 -0.36 5.89 -22.91
C ASP A 475 -0.56 4.38 -22.69
N GLU A 476 0.14 3.52 -23.41
CA GLU A 476 0.19 2.07 -23.15
C GLU A 476 0.65 1.77 -21.72
N LYS A 477 1.71 2.45 -21.23
CA LYS A 477 2.18 2.27 -19.85
C LYS A 477 1.17 2.78 -18.82
N ARG A 478 0.43 3.86 -19.12
CA ARG A 478 -0.65 4.37 -18.26
C ARG A 478 -1.82 3.41 -18.21
N GLU A 479 -2.25 2.87 -19.35
CA GLU A 479 -3.35 1.91 -19.38
C GLU A 479 -2.97 0.57 -18.75
N ALA A 480 -1.75 0.07 -18.95
CA ALA A 480 -1.27 -1.11 -18.23
C ALA A 480 -1.30 -0.92 -16.70
N LYS A 481 -0.96 0.28 -16.21
CA LYS A 481 -1.08 0.61 -14.77
C LYS A 481 -2.54 0.65 -14.31
N LYS A 482 -3.44 1.23 -15.10
CA LYS A 482 -4.88 1.24 -14.78
C LYS A 482 -5.47 -0.17 -14.75
N CYS A 483 -5.12 -1.03 -15.70
CA CYS A 483 -5.56 -2.44 -15.72
C CYS A 483 -5.09 -3.20 -14.48
N MET A 484 -3.82 -3.08 -14.10
CA MET A 484 -3.32 -3.71 -12.86
C MET A 484 -4.07 -3.21 -11.62
N LEU A 485 -4.31 -1.90 -11.52
CA LEU A 485 -5.04 -1.34 -10.38
C LEU A 485 -6.49 -1.83 -10.33
N ALA A 486 -7.16 -1.90 -11.49
CA ALA A 486 -8.51 -2.44 -11.60
C ALA A 486 -8.58 -3.92 -11.18
N GLU A 487 -7.58 -4.72 -11.56
CA GLU A 487 -7.48 -6.11 -11.15
C GLU A 487 -7.27 -6.26 -9.63
N GLN A 488 -6.41 -5.43 -9.03
CA GLN A 488 -6.21 -5.40 -7.59
C GLN A 488 -7.50 -5.03 -6.83
N VAL A 489 -8.22 -4.01 -7.31
CA VAL A 489 -9.53 -3.62 -6.74
C VAL A 489 -10.53 -4.77 -6.87
N ALA A 490 -10.60 -5.44 -8.02
CA ALA A 490 -11.49 -6.58 -8.23
C ALA A 490 -11.14 -7.79 -7.33
N ARG A 491 -9.86 -8.03 -7.05
CA ARG A 491 -9.43 -9.07 -6.09
C ARG A 491 -9.84 -8.71 -4.66
N MET A 492 -9.65 -7.45 -4.25
CA MET A 492 -10.08 -6.98 -2.94
C MET A 492 -11.61 -7.09 -2.77
N GLN A 493 -12.36 -6.77 -3.81
CA GLN A 493 -13.82 -6.85 -3.79
C GLN A 493 -14.28 -8.31 -3.63
N ARG A 494 -13.71 -9.25 -4.40
CA ARG A 494 -14.00 -10.69 -4.25
C ARG A 494 -13.72 -11.19 -2.83
N TRP A 495 -12.60 -10.80 -2.24
CA TRP A 495 -12.28 -11.17 -0.86
C TRP A 495 -13.28 -10.60 0.16
N LYS A 496 -13.74 -9.36 -0.03
CA LYS A 496 -14.79 -8.77 0.82
C LYS A 496 -16.11 -9.53 0.70
N ASP A 497 -16.48 -9.92 -0.51
CA ASP A 497 -17.71 -10.65 -0.77
C ASP A 497 -17.63 -12.06 -0.16
N GLU A 498 -16.51 -12.78 -0.35
CA GLU A 498 -16.25 -14.07 0.30
C GLU A 498 -16.31 -13.98 1.83
N LYS A 499 -15.74 -12.92 2.42
CA LYS A 499 -15.78 -12.70 3.88
C LYS A 499 -17.19 -12.39 4.36
N ARG A 500 -17.97 -11.62 3.59
CA ARG A 500 -19.39 -11.37 3.88
C ARG A 500 -20.19 -12.67 3.83
N GLU A 501 -20.04 -13.46 2.78
CA GLU A 501 -20.71 -14.76 2.64
C GLU A 501 -20.33 -15.72 3.78
N ALA A 502 -19.06 -15.79 4.17
CA ALA A 502 -18.62 -16.63 5.28
C ALA A 502 -19.28 -16.22 6.61
N ASN A 503 -19.39 -14.92 6.86
CA ASN A 503 -20.08 -14.39 8.04
C ASN A 503 -21.58 -14.71 8.01
N GLU A 504 -22.24 -14.55 6.86
CA GLU A 504 -23.66 -14.90 6.71
C GLU A 504 -23.90 -16.40 6.93
N ARG A 505 -23.02 -17.27 6.40
CA ARG A 505 -23.06 -18.72 6.65
C ARG A 505 -22.89 -19.06 8.13
N MET A 506 -21.95 -18.41 8.82
CA MET A 506 -21.74 -18.60 10.25
C MET A 506 -22.99 -18.22 11.06
N LEU A 507 -23.58 -17.04 10.76
CA LEU A 507 -24.81 -16.59 11.42
C LEU A 507 -25.99 -17.52 11.15
N ALA A 508 -26.15 -17.99 9.91
CA ALA A 508 -27.16 -18.97 9.56
C ALA A 508 -26.98 -20.30 10.31
N GLU A 509 -25.73 -20.77 10.45
CA GLU A 509 -25.44 -21.99 11.21
C GLU A 509 -25.72 -21.81 12.71
N GLN A 510 -25.36 -20.67 13.30
CA GLN A 510 -25.69 -20.35 14.68
C GLN A 510 -27.21 -20.30 14.91
N ALA A 511 -27.96 -19.69 14.00
CA ALA A 511 -29.42 -19.68 14.05
C ALA A 511 -30.00 -21.10 13.96
N ALA A 512 -29.48 -21.94 13.05
CA ALA A 512 -29.89 -23.33 12.92
C ALA A 512 -29.57 -24.17 14.17
N ARG A 513 -28.42 -23.93 14.81
CA ARG A 513 -28.06 -24.59 16.09
C ARG A 513 -28.99 -24.16 17.23
N MET A 514 -29.35 -22.88 17.30
CA MET A 514 -30.31 -22.38 18.29
C MET A 514 -31.68 -23.02 18.06
N GLN A 515 -32.11 -23.14 16.81
CA GLN A 515 -33.39 -23.76 16.47
C GLN A 515 -33.40 -25.24 16.86
N ARG A 516 -32.35 -26.00 16.53
CA ARG A 516 -32.22 -27.40 16.97
C ARG A 516 -32.32 -27.57 18.48
N ARG A 517 -31.68 -26.70 19.27
CA ARG A 517 -31.80 -26.74 20.74
C ARG A 517 -33.22 -26.49 21.22
N LYS A 518 -33.94 -25.56 20.58
CA LYS A 518 -35.35 -25.29 20.90
C LYS A 518 -36.24 -26.49 20.56
N ASP A 519 -35.99 -27.13 19.42
CA ASP A 519 -36.74 -28.30 18.99
C ASP A 519 -36.45 -29.51 19.90
N GLU A 520 -35.18 -29.76 20.26
CA GLU A 520 -34.77 -30.77 21.25
C GLU A 520 -35.42 -30.53 22.62
N GLU A 521 -35.46 -29.27 23.09
CA GLU A 521 -36.11 -28.92 24.35
C GLU A 521 -37.64 -29.15 24.27
N ARG A 522 -38.26 -28.83 23.14
CA ARG A 522 -39.68 -29.07 22.89
C ARG A 522 -39.98 -30.58 22.90
N GLU A 523 -39.19 -31.37 22.19
CA GLU A 523 -39.30 -32.83 22.16
C GLU A 523 -39.08 -33.44 23.54
N ALA A 524 -38.10 -32.94 24.32
CA ALA A 524 -37.86 -33.41 25.69
C ALA A 524 -39.05 -33.13 26.61
N LYS A 525 -39.66 -31.93 26.50
CA LYS A 525 -40.89 -31.59 27.23
C LYS A 525 -42.06 -32.50 26.83
N GLU A 526 -42.22 -32.78 25.54
CA GLU A 526 -43.27 -33.67 25.05
C GLU A 526 -43.08 -35.10 25.56
N ARG A 527 -41.85 -35.64 25.51
CA ARG A 527 -41.51 -36.95 26.10
C ARG A 527 -41.81 -37.01 27.59
N MET A 528 -41.49 -35.94 28.33
CA MET A 528 -41.78 -35.86 29.77
C MET A 528 -43.30 -35.91 30.03
N LEU A 529 -44.10 -35.18 29.26
CA LEU A 529 -45.56 -35.18 29.39
C LEU A 529 -46.15 -36.56 29.06
N VAL A 530 -45.66 -37.22 28.01
CA VAL A 530 -46.07 -38.59 27.65
C VAL A 530 -45.74 -39.57 28.78
N GLU A 531 -44.54 -39.50 29.35
CA GLU A 531 -44.14 -40.38 30.46
C GLU A 531 -44.94 -40.09 31.74
N GLN A 532 -45.24 -38.82 32.04
CA GLN A 532 -46.13 -38.47 33.15
C GLN A 532 -47.54 -39.04 32.97
N ALA A 533 -48.10 -38.94 31.75
CA ALA A 533 -49.38 -39.54 31.43
C ALA A 533 -49.37 -41.08 31.58
N ALA A 534 -48.30 -41.73 31.10
CA ALA A 534 -48.12 -43.18 31.25
C ALA A 534 -48.02 -43.60 32.73
N ARG A 535 -47.31 -42.84 33.57
CA ARG A 535 -47.24 -43.08 35.03
C ARG A 535 -48.60 -42.94 35.71
N MET A 536 -49.38 -41.92 35.34
CA MET A 536 -50.74 -41.77 35.88
C MET A 536 -51.63 -42.95 35.48
N GLN A 537 -51.50 -43.41 34.24
CA GLN A 537 -52.26 -44.58 33.77
C GLN A 537 -51.88 -45.85 34.53
N ARG A 538 -50.57 -46.10 34.73
CA ARG A 538 -50.09 -47.23 35.55
C ARG A 538 -50.66 -47.21 36.97
N ARG A 539 -50.69 -46.06 37.64
CA ARG A 539 -51.32 -45.95 38.97
C ARG A 539 -52.81 -46.27 38.95
N LYS A 540 -53.54 -45.81 37.93
CA LYS A 540 -54.97 -46.14 37.78
C LYS A 540 -55.19 -47.64 37.56
N ASP A 541 -54.34 -48.28 36.76
CA ASP A 541 -54.40 -49.71 36.50
C ASP A 541 -54.03 -50.52 37.76
N GLU A 542 -52.99 -50.12 38.51
CA GLU A 542 -52.63 -50.71 39.81
C GLU A 542 -53.78 -50.58 40.83
N GLU A 543 -54.42 -49.41 40.90
CA GLU A 543 -55.59 -49.20 41.78
C GLU A 543 -56.78 -50.07 41.34
N ARG A 544 -57.02 -50.23 40.04
CA ARG A 544 -58.03 -51.15 39.50
C ARG A 544 -57.74 -52.58 39.91
N VAL A 545 -56.51 -53.06 39.71
CA VAL A 545 -56.07 -54.41 40.08
C VAL A 545 -56.18 -54.63 41.60
N ALA A 546 -55.81 -53.65 42.42
CA ALA A 546 -55.94 -53.74 43.87
C ALA A 546 -57.42 -53.86 44.30
N LYS A 547 -58.33 -53.10 43.65
CA LYS A 547 -59.78 -53.22 43.88
C LYS A 547 -60.31 -54.59 43.47
N GLU A 548 -59.88 -55.11 42.32
CA GLU A 548 -60.24 -56.47 41.85
C GLU A 548 -59.74 -57.55 42.82
N HIS A 549 -58.50 -57.47 43.29
CA HIS A 549 -57.93 -58.41 44.26
C HIS A 549 -58.64 -58.36 45.61
N MET A 550 -58.98 -57.16 46.11
CA MET A 550 -59.78 -57.01 47.32
C MET A 550 -61.17 -57.64 47.17
N LEU A 551 -61.83 -57.46 46.01
CA LEU A 551 -63.12 -58.07 45.72
C LEU A 551 -63.03 -59.60 45.72
N LEU A 552 -62.01 -60.16 45.07
CA LEU A 552 -61.73 -61.61 45.08
C LEU A 552 -61.51 -62.12 46.50
N HIS A 553 -60.72 -61.42 47.32
CA HIS A 553 -60.50 -61.80 48.72
C HIS A 553 -61.81 -61.81 49.54
N ILE A 554 -62.68 -60.81 49.34
CA ILE A 554 -64.02 -60.79 49.97
C ILE A 554 -64.88 -61.98 49.52
N ILE A 555 -64.83 -62.33 48.23
CA ILE A 555 -65.55 -63.50 47.69
C ILE A 555 -65.05 -64.79 48.35
N VAL A 556 -63.74 -64.99 48.44
CA VAL A 556 -63.11 -66.15 49.10
C VAL A 556 -63.53 -66.24 50.57
N LEU A 557 -63.43 -65.14 51.32
CA LEU A 557 -63.85 -65.11 52.73
C LEU A 557 -65.34 -65.44 52.91
N LYS A 558 -66.21 -64.96 52.01
CA LYS A 558 -67.63 -65.31 52.02
C LYS A 558 -67.85 -66.79 51.74
N ALA A 559 -67.14 -67.36 50.77
CA ALA A 559 -67.20 -68.79 50.44
C ALA A 559 -66.72 -69.67 51.61
N GLU A 560 -65.61 -69.31 52.25
CA GLU A 560 -65.11 -70.00 53.44
C GLU A 560 -66.09 -69.93 54.62
N ARG A 561 -66.71 -68.77 54.84
CA ARG A 561 -67.73 -68.60 55.89
C ARG A 561 -68.95 -69.46 55.60
N ALA A 562 -69.38 -69.53 54.35
CA ALA A 562 -70.47 -70.41 53.91
C ALA A 562 -70.11 -71.90 54.11
N ALA A 563 -68.88 -72.30 53.76
CA ALA A 563 -68.39 -73.67 53.97
C ALA A 563 -68.30 -74.02 55.46
N ARG A 564 -67.82 -73.11 56.31
CA ARG A 564 -67.84 -73.28 57.78
C ARG A 564 -69.25 -73.42 58.33
N MET A 565 -70.20 -72.59 57.87
CA MET A 565 -71.61 -72.72 58.23
C MET A 565 -72.22 -74.05 57.78
N GLN A 566 -71.87 -74.54 56.59
CA GLN A 566 -72.32 -75.86 56.14
C GLN A 566 -71.73 -76.99 56.99
N ARG A 567 -70.45 -76.91 57.33
CA ARG A 567 -69.79 -77.88 58.23
C ARG A 567 -70.44 -77.88 59.62
N TRP A 568 -70.67 -76.70 60.20
CA TRP A 568 -71.37 -76.55 61.48
C TRP A 568 -72.79 -77.12 61.43
N LYS A 569 -73.56 -76.87 60.36
CA LYS A 569 -74.88 -77.50 60.15
C LYS A 569 -74.82 -79.02 59.98
N GLY A 570 -73.72 -79.55 59.47
CA GLY A 570 -73.45 -80.99 59.38
C GLY A 570 -73.16 -81.58 60.75
N GLU A 571 -72.25 -80.97 61.51
CA GLU A 571 -71.91 -81.34 62.89
C GLU A 571 -73.12 -81.25 63.83
N GLU A 572 -73.97 -80.21 63.69
CA GLU A 572 -75.21 -80.08 64.43
C GLU A 572 -76.21 -81.21 64.08
N ARG A 573 -76.27 -81.61 62.81
CA ARG A 573 -77.09 -82.75 62.37
C ARG A 573 -76.57 -84.06 62.96
N GLU A 574 -75.26 -84.32 62.87
CA GLU A 574 -74.64 -85.49 63.51
C GLU A 574 -74.84 -85.50 65.02
N ALA A 575 -74.73 -84.35 65.70
CA ALA A 575 -74.96 -84.25 67.13
C ALA A 575 -76.43 -84.57 67.49
N LYS A 576 -77.39 -84.09 66.69
CA LYS A 576 -78.82 -84.44 66.85
C LYS A 576 -79.07 -85.92 66.59
N GLU A 577 -78.44 -86.52 65.59
CA GLU A 577 -78.52 -87.96 65.33
C GLU A 577 -77.90 -88.78 66.47
N ARG A 578 -76.73 -88.38 67.01
CA ARG A 578 -76.13 -89.04 68.18
C ARG A 578 -77.00 -88.91 69.42
N MET A 579 -77.64 -87.77 69.62
CA MET A 579 -78.57 -87.56 70.74
C MET A 579 -79.82 -88.43 70.59
N LEU A 580 -80.37 -88.58 69.38
CA LEU A 580 -81.44 -89.54 69.10
C LEU A 580 -81.01 -90.99 69.38
N VAL A 581 -79.78 -91.37 69.03
CA VAL A 581 -79.23 -92.70 69.38
C VAL A 581 -79.08 -92.86 70.89
N TYR A 582 -78.67 -91.82 71.61
CA TYR A 582 -78.61 -91.81 73.07
C TYR A 582 -80.00 -91.94 73.70
N ASP A 583 -80.99 -91.22 73.21
CA ASP A 583 -82.38 -91.31 73.68
C ASP A 583 -82.96 -92.71 73.40
N ILE A 584 -82.70 -93.29 72.22
CA ILE A 584 -83.05 -94.68 71.92
C ILE A 584 -82.36 -95.64 72.89
N ASN A 585 -81.08 -95.46 73.17
CA ASN A 585 -80.35 -96.32 74.11
C ASN A 585 -80.83 -96.16 75.56
N ILE A 586 -81.21 -94.96 75.99
CA ILE A 586 -81.84 -94.72 77.29
C ILE A 586 -83.21 -95.39 77.35
N TYR A 587 -84.02 -95.29 76.30
CA TYR A 587 -85.30 -96.00 76.21
C TYR A 587 -85.12 -97.53 76.26
N ILE A 588 -84.13 -98.08 75.55
CA ILE A 588 -83.77 -99.50 75.62
C ILE A 588 -83.33 -99.86 77.05
N TYR A 589 -82.54 -99.03 77.72
CA TYR A 589 -82.09 -99.26 79.09
C TYR A 589 -83.24 -99.19 80.11
N ILE A 590 -84.17 -98.25 79.97
CA ILE A 590 -85.38 -98.14 80.79
C ILE A 590 -86.28 -99.36 80.57
N ILE A 591 -86.47 -99.81 79.32
CA ILE A 591 -87.20 -101.05 79.01
C ILE A 591 -86.51 -102.26 79.63
N PHE A 592 -85.17 -102.34 79.57
CA PHE A 592 -84.39 -103.43 80.15
C PHE A 592 -84.50 -103.46 81.68
N VAL A 593 -84.44 -102.30 82.35
CA VAL A 593 -84.64 -102.17 83.81
C VAL A 593 -86.07 -102.52 84.20
N ALA A 594 -87.08 -102.11 83.42
CA ALA A 594 -88.48 -102.43 83.68
C ALA A 594 -88.77 -103.93 83.52
N LEU A 595 -88.18 -104.60 82.52
CA LEU A 595 -88.29 -106.04 82.32
C LEU A 595 -87.51 -106.87 83.36
N SER A 596 -86.51 -106.27 84.01
CA SER A 596 -85.74 -106.93 85.09
C SER A 596 -86.42 -106.83 86.46
N ALA A 597 -87.49 -106.02 86.58
CA ALA A 597 -88.24 -105.79 87.81
C ALA A 597 -89.57 -106.59 87.90
N THR A 598 -89.81 -107.47 86.91
CA THR A 598 -90.87 -108.49 86.88
C THR A 598 -90.23 -109.87 86.85
#